data_AF-A0A7C3MKY7-F1
#
_entry.id   AF-A0A7C3MKY7-F1
#
_cell.length_a   1.000
_cell.length_b   1.000
_cell.length_c   1.000
_cell.angle_alpha   90.00
_cell.angle_beta   90.00
_cell.angle_gamma   90.00
#
_symmetry.space_group_name_H-M   'P 1'
#
loop_
_entity.id
_entity.type
_entity.pdbx_description
1 polymer ?
#
loop_
_entity_poly.entity_id
_entity_poly.type
_entity_poly.pdbx_seq_one_letter_code
_entity_poly.pdbx_strand_id
1 'polypeptide(L)' 'MKQPLFNVEEKVDRLVGRCTHVPDGLSTKTSSKADSIAWRKCFGSVRVPRGVFRFKTHQEADQWLWRMITRPER' A
#
# COMPACT_ATOMS: atom_id res chain seq x y z
N MET A 1 1.29 -24.87 29.10
CA MET A 1 1.37 -23.56 28.41
C MET A 1 2.77 -23.00 28.63
N LYS A 2 3.52 -22.74 27.56
CA LYS A 2 4.93 -22.31 27.64
C LYS A 2 4.94 -20.78 27.78
N GLN A 3 5.39 -20.27 28.92
CA GLN A 3 5.57 -18.83 29.11
C GLN A 3 6.76 -18.36 28.25
N PRO A 4 6.69 -17.20 27.57
CA PRO A 4 7.85 -16.64 26.90
C PRO A 4 8.85 -16.12 27.95
N LEU A 5 10.11 -16.54 27.86
CA LEU A 5 11.20 -15.90 28.60
C LEU A 5 11.47 -14.53 27.97
N PHE A 6 11.15 -13.46 28.69
CA PHE A 6 11.50 -12.09 28.33
C PHE A 6 12.81 -11.72 29.01
N ASN A 7 13.67 -10.95 28.34
CA ASN A 7 14.93 -10.47 28.92
C ASN A 7 14.61 -9.43 30.00
N VAL A 8 15.07 -9.67 31.23
CA VAL A 8 14.58 -9.05 32.48
C VAL A 8 15.17 -7.66 32.77
N GLU A 9 16.02 -7.12 31.88
CA GLU A 9 16.82 -5.91 32.18
C GLU A 9 16.12 -4.57 31.89
N GLU A 10 15.03 -4.55 31.12
CA GLU A 10 14.35 -3.30 30.75
C GLU A 10 12.94 -3.23 31.36
N LYS A 11 12.69 -2.22 32.22
CA LYS A 11 11.37 -1.98 32.81
C LYS A 11 10.39 -1.56 31.71
N VAL A 12 9.48 -2.47 31.35
CA VAL A 12 8.36 -2.16 30.46
C VAL A 12 7.34 -1.32 31.25
N ASP A 13 7.47 0.00 31.21
CA ASP A 13 6.61 0.93 31.97
C ASP A 13 5.15 0.92 31.51
N ARG A 14 4.83 0.31 30.35
CA ARG A 14 3.46 0.20 29.87
C ARG A 14 3.26 -1.02 28.98
N LEU A 15 2.51 -2.00 29.47
CA LEU A 15 2.01 -3.09 28.64
C LEU A 15 0.82 -2.56 27.81
N VAL A 16 1.10 -2.14 26.57
CA VAL A 16 0.05 -1.93 25.58
C VAL A 16 -0.60 -3.28 25.28
N GLY A 17 -1.93 -3.32 25.24
CA GLY A 17 -2.73 -4.57 25.28
C GLY A 17 -2.23 -5.70 24.38
N ARG A 18 -2.53 -6.94 24.78
CA ARG A 18 -2.12 -8.16 24.08
C ARG A 18 -2.55 -8.09 22.61
N CYS A 19 -1.59 -8.14 21.69
CA CYS A 19 -1.88 -8.22 20.26
C CYS A 19 -2.37 -9.65 19.94
N THR A 20 -3.66 -9.88 20.11
CA THR A 20 -4.25 -11.25 20.12
C THR A 20 -4.44 -11.84 18.73
N HIS A 21 -4.32 -11.06 17.67
CA HIS A 21 -4.58 -11.51 16.31
C HIS A 21 -3.60 -10.87 15.35
N VAL A 22 -2.77 -11.70 14.71
CA VAL A 22 -2.02 -11.25 13.52
C VAL A 22 -3.07 -11.09 12.43
N PRO A 23 -3.37 -9.87 11.94
CA PRO A 23 -4.30 -9.72 10.84
C PRO A 23 -3.76 -10.54 9.66
N ASP A 24 -4.63 -11.35 9.06
CA ASP A 24 -4.30 -12.09 7.85
C ASP A 24 -3.98 -11.07 6.76
N GLY A 25 -2.70 -10.92 6.45
CA GLY A 25 -2.17 -9.84 5.60
C GLY A 25 -2.68 -9.89 4.16
N LEU A 26 -3.32 -10.99 3.76
CA LEU A 26 -3.90 -11.20 2.44
C LEU A 26 -5.43 -11.30 2.47
N SER A 27 -6.08 -10.98 3.60
CA SER A 27 -7.53 -11.09 3.73
C SER A 27 -8.25 -10.08 2.84
N THR A 28 -9.03 -10.58 1.88
CA THR A 28 -9.87 -9.75 0.99
C THR A 28 -11.20 -9.35 1.63
N LYS A 29 -11.50 -9.82 2.85
CA LYS A 29 -12.78 -9.59 3.55
C LYS A 29 -13.08 -8.11 3.79
N THR A 30 -12.05 -7.29 3.94
CA THR A 30 -12.14 -5.83 4.11
C THR A 30 -11.88 -5.05 2.81
N SER A 31 -11.53 -5.73 1.72
CA SER A 31 -11.23 -5.08 0.44
C SER A 31 -12.53 -4.88 -0.35
N SER A 32 -13.19 -3.75 -0.12
CA SER A 32 -14.36 -3.37 -0.90
C SER A 32 -13.97 -2.50 -2.10
N LYS A 33 -14.73 -2.63 -3.19
CA LYS A 33 -14.62 -1.73 -4.35
C LYS A 33 -14.86 -0.27 -3.95
N ALA A 34 -15.70 -0.03 -2.94
CA ALA A 34 -15.99 1.30 -2.42
C ALA A 34 -14.75 1.94 -1.78
N ASP A 35 -14.00 1.17 -0.99
CA ASP A 35 -12.75 1.63 -0.39
C ASP A 35 -11.73 1.96 -1.47
N SER A 36 -11.55 1.08 -2.47
CA SER A 36 -10.64 1.34 -3.60
C SER A 36 -11.01 2.60 -4.42
N ILE A 37 -12.28 3.01 -4.43
CA ILE A 37 -12.72 4.27 -5.03
C ILE A 37 -12.40 5.44 -4.10
N ALA A 38 -12.63 5.30 -2.79
CA ALA A 38 -12.31 6.32 -1.78
C ALA A 38 -10.79 6.63 -1.76
N TRP A 39 -9.95 5.59 -1.74
CA TRP A 39 -8.50 5.73 -1.85
C TRP A 39 -8.07 6.46 -3.13
N ARG A 40 -8.66 6.11 -4.28
CA ARG A 40 -8.38 6.84 -5.55
C ARG A 40 -8.80 8.30 -5.53
N LYS A 41 -9.87 8.66 -4.80
CA LYS A 41 -10.30 10.05 -4.64
C LYS A 41 -9.38 10.83 -3.70
N CYS A 42 -8.96 10.22 -2.59
CA CYS A 42 -8.12 10.88 -1.59
C CYS A 42 -6.68 11.12 -2.06
N PHE A 43 -6.07 10.14 -2.74
CA PHE A 43 -4.67 10.23 -3.16
C PHE A 43 -4.48 10.85 -4.55
N GLY A 44 -5.58 11.14 -5.26
CA GLY A 44 -5.54 11.46 -6.68
C GLY A 44 -5.18 10.22 -7.49
N SER A 45 -6.02 9.83 -8.44
CA SER A 45 -5.67 8.73 -9.33
C SER A 45 -4.41 9.09 -10.13
N VAL A 46 -3.52 8.12 -10.33
CA VAL A 46 -2.41 8.22 -11.30
C VAL A 46 -2.97 8.76 -12.62
N ARG A 47 -2.58 9.99 -12.98
CA ARG A 47 -3.18 10.76 -14.07
C ARG A 47 -2.55 10.38 -15.40
N VAL A 48 -2.57 9.09 -15.74
CA VAL A 48 -2.15 8.61 -17.06
C VAL A 48 -3.26 8.93 -18.06
N PRO A 49 -2.97 9.63 -19.17
CA PRO A 49 -3.96 9.90 -20.20
C PRO A 49 -4.53 8.60 -20.75
N ARG A 50 -5.85 8.52 -20.85
CA ARG A 50 -6.53 7.36 -21.44
C ARG A 50 -6.36 7.43 -22.96
N GLY A 51 -5.83 6.37 -23.57
CA GLY A 51 -5.62 6.30 -25.01
C GLY A 51 -4.84 5.05 -25.42
N VAL A 52 -4.82 4.77 -26.72
CA VAL A 52 -3.96 3.74 -27.31
C VAL A 52 -2.68 4.40 -27.78
N PHE A 53 -1.56 4.07 -27.15
CA PHE A 53 -0.24 4.56 -27.52
C PHE A 53 0.53 3.46 -28.22
N ARG A 54 1.15 3.78 -29.35
CA ARG A 54 1.96 2.84 -30.13
C ARG A 54 3.43 3.14 -29.83
N PHE A 55 4.13 2.15 -29.27
CA PHE A 55 5.56 2.22 -28.99
C PHE A 55 6.29 1.24 -29.89
N LYS A 56 7.55 1.54 -30.23
CA LYS A 56 8.39 0.65 -31.03
C LYS A 56 9.06 -0.39 -30.14
N THR A 57 9.30 -0.06 -28.87
CA THR A 57 9.94 -0.95 -27.88
C THR A 57 9.24 -0.89 -26.53
N HIS A 58 9.45 -1.92 -25.70
CA HIS A 58 8.91 -1.96 -24.34
C HIS A 58 9.55 -0.89 -23.43
N GLN A 59 10.85 -0.64 -23.59
CA GLN A 59 11.55 0.37 -22.80
C GLN A 59 10.99 1.79 -23.07
N GLU A 60 10.60 2.07 -24.31
CA GLU A 60 9.95 3.33 -24.66
C GLU A 60 8.59 3.48 -23.95
N ALA A 61 7.82 2.40 -23.87
CA ALA A 61 6.55 2.38 -23.15
C ALA A 61 6.76 2.64 -21.64
N ASP A 62 7.76 2.02 -21.02
CA ASP A 62 8.10 2.20 -19.61
C ASP A 62 8.53 3.65 -19.32
N GLN A 63 9.44 4.20 -20.12
CA GLN A 63 9.88 5.59 -19.96
C GLN A 63 8.72 6.57 -20.13
N TRP A 64 7.83 6.31 -21.09
CA TRP A 64 6.63 7.10 -21.28
C TRP A 64 5.71 7.02 -20.07
N LEU A 65 5.49 5.82 -19.52
CA LEU A 65 4.64 5.60 -18.35
C LEU A 65 5.17 6.37 -17.13
N TRP A 66 6.46 6.27 -16.84
CA TRP A 66 7.09 7.00 -15.74
C TRP A 66 6.93 8.52 -15.89
N ARG A 67 7.12 9.06 -17.10
CA ARG A 67 6.90 10.49 -17.39
C ARG A 67 5.46 10.95 -17.20
N MET A 68 4.48 10.04 -17.32
CA MET A 68 3.07 10.36 -17.09
C MET A 68 2.74 10.34 -15.59
N ILE A 69 3.29 9.38 -14.85
CA ILE A 69 3.08 9.23 -13.40
C ILE A 69 3.69 10.41 -12.63
N THR A 70 4.86 10.90 -13.04
CA THR A 70 5.60 11.96 -12.33
C THR A 70 5.20 13.38 -12.71
N ARG A 71 4.12 13.57 -13.49
CA ARG A 71 3.68 14.91 -13.88
C ARG A 71 3.25 15.71 -12.65
N PRO A 72 3.76 16.95 -12.45
CA PRO A 72 3.27 17.82 -11.39
C PRO A 72 1.79 18.18 -11.66
N GLU A 73 0.98 18.21 -10.60
CA GLU A 73 -0.34 18.84 -10.68
C GLU A 73 -0.17 20.32 -11.03
N ARG A 74 -1.00 20.80 -11.95
CA ARG A 74 -0.96 22.14 -12.51
C ARG A 74 -1.92 23.06 -11.76
#